data_AF-A0A1I7UGZ8-F1
#
_entry.id   AF-A0A1I7UGZ8-F1
#
_cell.length_a   1.000
_cell.length_b   1.000
_cell.length_c   1.000
_cell.angle_alpha   90.00
_cell.angle_beta   90.00
_cell.angle_gamma   90.00
#
_symmetry.space_group_name_H-M   'P 1'
#
loop_
_entity.id
_entity.type
_entity.pdbx_description
1 polymer ?
#
loop_
_entity_poly.entity_id
_entity_poly.type
_entity_poly.pdbx_seq_one_letter_code
_entity_poly.pdbx_strand_id
1 'polypeptide(L)'
;MSLQTKIKVKTIGYYHRDREISRYNQFPPTKLDSTVEDSGAGEHYMESLLEYIRLRPWNQETKPHFVTNKNLLKMIASKKYNQIQIHCVRLNDVIFMLKKTFDTDVNTNFGAFFEHFMTKETENEKMEEDGTIRKAVFMAEIPMENKVFKVMYSGEIDAIDGNGHHYELKVLLGGMNHWFWMNTSVKFYWQSVLSGFSTLIIGNRTGKKKLIRGQDRHFHYLIIHFLRLLPVKVAQFARTWKKEYEAWTVEDGENEIQEFLRLVSERLTQNEDCFKFSKELIDDEWNIERENIEREETKETKDFHDLIAFCVN
;
A
#
# COMPACT_ATOMS: atom_id res chain seq x y z
N MET A 1 -24.32 0.23 -8.97
CA MET A 1 -22.96 0.46 -8.42
C MET A 1 -21.95 -0.14 -9.36
N SER A 2 -20.90 0.62 -9.70
CA SER A 2 -19.76 0.11 -10.49
C SER A 2 -18.98 -0.92 -9.67
N LEU A 3 -18.60 -2.04 -10.28
CA LEU A 3 -17.74 -3.06 -9.66
C LEU A 3 -16.25 -2.83 -9.93
N GLN A 4 -15.93 -1.80 -10.72
CA GLN A 4 -14.58 -1.42 -11.09
C GLN A 4 -14.33 0.03 -10.68
N THR A 5 -13.09 0.29 -10.28
CA THR A 5 -12.68 1.65 -9.98
C THR A 5 -12.54 2.49 -11.24
N LYS A 6 -12.82 3.78 -11.11
CA LYS A 6 -12.56 4.85 -12.07
C LYS A 6 -11.11 5.35 -11.98
N ILE A 7 -10.39 5.03 -10.90
CA ILE A 7 -8.98 5.37 -10.72
C ILE A 7 -8.16 4.54 -11.71
N LYS A 8 -7.34 5.22 -12.52
CA LYS A 8 -6.45 4.58 -13.48
C LYS A 8 -5.03 4.64 -12.95
N VAL A 9 -4.37 3.49 -12.82
CA VAL A 9 -2.99 3.40 -12.32
C VAL A 9 -2.08 2.93 -13.44
N LYS A 10 -0.92 3.59 -13.57
CA LYS A 10 0.17 3.17 -14.46
C LYS A 10 1.46 3.03 -13.65
N THR A 11 2.19 1.96 -13.88
CA THR A 11 3.58 1.85 -13.41
C THR A 11 4.47 2.69 -14.31
N ILE A 12 5.20 3.64 -13.72
CA ILE A 12 6.08 4.58 -14.44
C ILE A 12 7.57 4.30 -14.20
N GLY A 13 7.87 3.36 -13.32
CA GLY A 13 9.22 2.82 -13.17
C GLY A 13 9.35 1.93 -11.94
N TYR A 14 10.56 1.45 -11.75
CA TYR A 14 10.93 0.56 -10.66
C TYR A 14 12.22 1.06 -10.03
N TYR A 15 12.38 0.71 -8.75
CA TYR A 15 13.64 0.81 -8.06
C TYR A 15 13.66 -0.23 -6.96
N HIS A 16 14.86 -0.65 -6.59
CA HIS A 16 15.02 -1.53 -5.44
C HIS A 16 15.50 -0.71 -4.27
N ARG A 17 15.20 -1.19 -3.07
CA ARG A 17 15.94 -0.75 -1.91
C ARG A 17 17.43 -1.16 -2.03
N ASP A 18 17.74 -2.26 -2.74
CA ASP A 18 19.09 -2.67 -3.20
C ASP A 18 19.03 -3.66 -4.43
N ARG A 19 19.68 -3.35 -5.57
CA ARG A 19 20.12 -4.17 -6.78
C ARG A 19 19.24 -5.16 -7.62
N GLU A 20 19.49 -5.17 -8.95
CA GLU A 20 18.81 -5.70 -10.18
C GLU A 20 18.18 -7.14 -10.27
N ILE A 21 17.31 -7.37 -11.28
CA ILE A 21 16.33 -8.49 -11.47
C ILE A 21 16.67 -9.47 -12.62
N SER A 22 16.37 -10.79 -12.45
CA SER A 22 16.04 -11.75 -13.54
C SER A 22 14.80 -12.65 -13.21
N ARG A 23 14.35 -13.49 -14.17
CA ARG A 23 13.03 -14.18 -14.27
C ARG A 23 13.15 -15.73 -14.35
N TYR A 24 12.10 -16.50 -13.95
CA TYR A 24 11.40 -17.65 -14.65
C TYR A 24 10.89 -18.82 -13.73
N ASN A 25 10.04 -19.73 -14.28
CA ASN A 25 8.96 -20.55 -13.65
C ASN A 25 9.23 -22.06 -13.31
N GLN A 26 8.58 -22.60 -12.23
CA GLN A 26 7.63 -23.76 -12.12
C GLN A 26 7.70 -24.52 -10.75
N PHE A 27 6.57 -25.07 -10.24
CA PHE A 27 6.31 -25.33 -8.80
C PHE A 27 6.00 -26.78 -8.36
N PRO A 28 6.63 -27.25 -7.24
CA PRO A 28 6.13 -28.31 -6.34
C PRO A 28 5.83 -27.79 -4.90
N PRO A 29 5.14 -28.56 -4.01
CA PRO A 29 4.73 -28.10 -2.66
C PRO A 29 5.89 -27.86 -1.65
N THR A 30 5.76 -26.88 -0.74
CA THR A 30 6.83 -26.41 0.20
C THR A 30 6.39 -26.29 1.67
N LYS A 31 7.35 -26.50 2.59
CA LYS A 31 7.23 -26.51 4.06
C LYS A 31 7.56 -25.13 4.69
N LEU A 32 6.79 -24.69 5.69
CA LEU A 32 6.76 -23.30 6.21
C LEU A 32 7.51 -23.05 7.54
N ASP A 33 8.51 -23.86 7.85
CA ASP A 33 9.06 -23.90 9.23
C ASP A 33 10.23 -22.95 9.50
N SER A 34 10.63 -22.13 8.53
CA SER A 34 11.63 -21.07 8.73
C SER A 34 10.95 -19.71 8.96
N THR A 35 11.64 -18.78 9.61
CA THR A 35 11.14 -17.43 9.94
C THR A 35 12.17 -16.39 9.47
N VAL A 36 11.72 -15.36 8.76
CA VAL A 36 12.54 -14.20 8.35
C VAL A 36 12.08 -13.00 9.16
N GLU A 37 13.04 -12.23 9.64
CA GLU A 37 12.79 -10.94 10.27
C GLU A 37 12.44 -9.91 9.20
N ASP A 38 11.29 -9.25 9.33
CA ASP A 38 10.90 -8.13 8.50
C ASP A 38 10.62 -6.94 9.41
N SER A 39 11.27 -5.83 9.11
CA SER A 39 11.08 -4.57 9.82
C SER A 39 9.68 -3.98 9.60
N GLY A 40 8.94 -4.42 8.57
CA GLY A 40 7.63 -3.90 8.18
C GLY A 40 7.66 -2.46 7.68
N ALA A 41 8.85 -1.84 7.65
CA ALA A 41 9.02 -0.41 7.41
C ALA A 41 9.21 -0.05 5.92
N GLY A 42 9.19 -1.05 5.04
CA GLY A 42 9.46 -0.90 3.61
C GLY A 42 8.58 0.16 2.92
N GLU A 43 7.29 0.21 3.23
CA GLU A 43 6.34 1.12 2.58
C GLU A 43 6.14 2.47 3.30
N HIS A 44 6.87 2.72 4.39
CA HIS A 44 6.63 3.85 5.30
C HIS A 44 7.50 5.08 5.01
N TYR A 45 8.69 4.86 4.47
CA TYR A 45 9.68 5.90 4.19
C TYR A 45 9.54 6.46 2.75
N MET A 46 9.82 7.75 2.58
CA MET A 46 9.72 8.49 1.31
C MET A 46 11.09 8.70 0.65
N GLU A 47 12.17 8.51 1.38
CA GLU A 47 13.56 8.80 1.01
C GLU A 47 13.92 8.20 -0.35
N SER A 48 13.63 6.90 -0.52
CA SER A 48 13.93 6.18 -1.76
C SER A 48 13.08 6.65 -2.96
N LEU A 49 11.85 7.11 -2.72
CA LEU A 49 11.00 7.71 -3.76
C LEU A 49 11.46 9.13 -4.12
N LEU A 50 11.86 9.93 -3.13
CA LEU A 50 12.39 11.27 -3.37
C LEU A 50 13.72 11.20 -4.13
N GLU A 51 14.59 10.24 -3.82
CA GLU A 51 15.79 9.99 -4.60
C GLU A 51 15.46 9.55 -6.04
N TYR A 52 14.47 8.66 -6.23
CA TYR A 52 13.98 8.30 -7.55
C TYR A 52 13.55 9.55 -8.35
N ILE A 53 12.79 10.45 -7.72
CA ILE A 53 12.30 11.70 -8.34
C ILE A 53 13.48 12.60 -8.73
N ARG A 54 14.48 12.75 -7.85
CA ARG A 54 15.70 13.53 -8.11
C ARG A 54 16.45 13.02 -9.35
N LEU A 55 16.57 11.70 -9.48
CA LEU A 55 17.23 11.06 -10.63
C LEU A 55 16.38 11.08 -11.91
N ARG A 56 15.06 11.25 -11.78
CA ARG A 56 14.09 11.21 -12.87
C ARG A 56 13.08 12.36 -12.72
N PRO A 57 13.53 13.62 -12.86
CA PRO A 57 12.67 14.77 -12.67
C PRO A 57 11.51 14.76 -13.66
N TRP A 58 10.34 15.21 -13.21
CA TRP A 58 9.17 15.33 -14.08
C TRP A 58 9.30 16.50 -15.05
N ASN A 59 8.58 16.40 -16.18
CA ASN A 59 8.31 17.53 -17.06
C ASN A 59 6.90 18.09 -16.81
N GLN A 60 6.48 19.11 -17.56
CA GLN A 60 5.15 19.71 -17.40
C GLN A 60 3.99 18.71 -17.59
N GLU A 61 4.15 17.71 -18.45
CA GLU A 61 3.12 16.70 -18.72
C GLU A 61 3.05 15.62 -17.65
N THR A 62 4.20 15.26 -17.06
CA THR A 62 4.31 14.19 -16.06
C THR A 62 4.33 14.69 -14.61
N LYS A 63 4.31 16.01 -14.40
CA LYS A 63 4.29 16.62 -13.06
C LYS A 63 3.05 16.16 -12.28
N PRO A 64 3.22 15.50 -11.11
CA PRO A 64 2.10 15.12 -10.28
C PRO A 64 1.54 16.33 -9.52
N HIS A 65 0.29 16.23 -9.07
CA HIS A 65 -0.24 17.17 -8.09
C HIS A 65 0.12 16.73 -6.66
N PHE A 66 0.22 15.42 -6.44
CA PHE A 66 0.53 14.81 -5.15
C PHE A 66 1.63 13.77 -5.26
N VAL A 67 2.49 13.68 -4.23
CA VAL A 67 3.51 12.65 -4.06
C VAL A 67 3.32 11.98 -2.70
N THR A 68 3.26 10.66 -2.64
CA THR A 68 3.09 9.91 -1.38
C THR A 68 3.51 8.44 -1.49
N ASN A 69 3.10 7.59 -0.55
CA ASN A 69 3.29 6.14 -0.58
C ASN A 69 1.95 5.42 -0.73
N LYS A 70 1.97 4.25 -1.38
CA LYS A 70 0.81 3.37 -1.60
C LYS A 70 0.08 3.08 -0.29
N ASN A 71 0.82 2.82 0.78
CA ASN A 71 0.25 2.51 2.08
C ASN A 71 -0.66 3.63 2.61
N LEU A 72 -0.31 4.91 2.42
CA LEU A 72 -1.17 6.01 2.85
C LEU A 72 -2.50 6.02 2.07
N LEU A 73 -2.44 5.95 0.75
CA LEU A 73 -3.63 5.92 -0.10
C LEU A 73 -4.54 4.73 0.24
N LYS A 74 -3.96 3.55 0.46
CA LYS A 74 -4.67 2.35 0.93
C LYS A 74 -5.39 2.59 2.26
N MET A 75 -4.74 3.25 3.22
CA MET A 75 -5.32 3.51 4.54
C MET A 75 -6.49 4.49 4.46
N ILE A 76 -6.35 5.56 3.67
CA ILE A 76 -7.45 6.51 3.40
C ILE A 76 -8.63 5.79 2.75
N ALA A 77 -8.39 5.10 1.62
CA ALA A 77 -9.46 4.45 0.85
C ALA A 77 -10.21 3.36 1.63
N SER A 78 -9.55 2.72 2.59
CA SER A 78 -10.15 1.64 3.38
C SER A 78 -10.76 2.08 4.70
N LYS A 79 -10.51 3.32 5.16
CA LYS A 79 -10.79 3.78 6.54
C LYS A 79 -10.29 2.79 7.61
N LYS A 80 -9.19 2.09 7.35
CA LYS A 80 -8.65 1.10 8.31
C LYS A 80 -7.44 1.62 9.05
N TYR A 81 -7.70 2.60 9.91
CA TYR A 81 -6.78 3.17 10.89
C TYR A 81 -7.54 3.42 12.20
N ASN A 82 -6.90 3.28 13.35
CA ASN A 82 -7.48 3.75 14.62
C ASN A 82 -7.27 5.26 14.77
N GLN A 83 -6.05 5.69 14.45
CA GLN A 83 -5.64 7.08 14.38
C GLN A 83 -4.68 7.24 13.21
N ILE A 84 -4.85 8.31 12.46
CA ILE A 84 -3.95 8.67 11.36
C ILE A 84 -3.45 10.09 11.53
N GLN A 85 -2.15 10.28 11.30
CA GLN A 85 -1.52 11.60 11.21
C GLN A 85 -0.72 11.67 9.92
N ILE A 86 -0.92 12.76 9.18
CA ILE A 86 -0.34 12.99 7.85
C ILE A 86 0.26 14.38 7.83
N HIS A 87 1.53 14.46 7.44
CA HIS A 87 2.21 15.71 7.16
C HIS A 87 2.15 15.99 5.67
N CYS A 88 1.67 17.19 5.34
CA CYS A 88 1.49 17.66 3.98
C CYS A 88 2.34 18.91 3.79
N VAL A 89 3.17 18.91 2.76
CA VAL A 89 4.04 20.04 2.39
C VAL A 89 3.83 20.36 0.92
N ARG A 90 3.60 21.63 0.57
CA ARG A 90 3.55 22.08 -0.82
C ARG A 90 4.89 22.68 -1.22
N LEU A 91 5.58 22.09 -2.19
CA LEU A 91 6.82 22.61 -2.75
C LEU A 91 6.82 22.47 -4.27
N ASN A 92 7.23 23.54 -4.95
CA ASN A 92 7.27 23.65 -6.41
C ASN A 92 5.93 23.22 -7.05
N ASP A 93 4.80 23.68 -6.49
CA ASP A 93 3.42 23.35 -6.86
C ASP A 93 3.02 21.86 -6.75
N VAL A 94 3.81 21.04 -6.07
CA VAL A 94 3.51 19.64 -5.79
C VAL A 94 3.26 19.48 -4.29
N ILE A 95 2.23 18.71 -3.92
CA ILE A 95 1.93 18.42 -2.52
C ILE A 95 2.50 17.05 -2.14
N PHE A 96 3.44 17.02 -1.20
CA PHE A 96 4.03 15.81 -0.65
C PHE A 96 3.29 15.42 0.62
N MET A 97 2.90 14.15 0.75
CA MET A 97 2.14 13.65 1.90
C MET A 97 2.84 12.45 2.52
N LEU A 98 3.12 12.52 3.82
CA LEU A 98 3.77 11.46 4.58
C LEU A 98 2.95 11.09 5.82
N LYS A 99 2.70 9.79 6.01
CA LYS A 99 2.07 9.27 7.23
C LYS A 99 3.10 9.24 8.37
N LYS A 100 2.74 9.76 9.54
CA LYS A 100 3.58 9.78 10.76
C LYS A 100 3.34 8.60 11.69
N THR A 101 2.10 8.14 11.81
CA THR A 101 1.81 6.99 12.68
C THR A 101 2.31 5.73 12.02
N PHE A 102 3.13 4.93 12.69
CA PHE A 102 3.56 3.61 12.22
C PHE A 102 2.96 2.56 13.15
N ASP A 103 2.14 1.67 12.59
CA ASP A 103 1.71 0.48 13.34
C ASP A 103 2.89 -0.50 13.27
N THR A 104 3.70 -0.54 14.34
CA THR A 104 4.87 -1.43 14.42
C THR A 104 4.44 -2.83 14.83
N ASP A 105 3.87 -3.59 13.90
CA ASP A 105 3.59 -5.00 14.13
C ASP A 105 4.80 -5.84 13.70
N VAL A 106 5.73 -6.08 14.64
CA VAL A 106 6.80 -7.08 14.49
C VAL A 106 6.15 -8.47 14.48
N ASN A 107 5.85 -8.98 13.28
CA ASN A 107 5.24 -10.29 13.10
C ASN A 107 6.19 -11.26 12.40
N THR A 108 6.04 -12.53 12.76
CA THR A 108 6.64 -13.64 12.01
C THR A 108 6.21 -13.54 10.54
N ASN A 109 7.16 -13.30 9.63
CA ASN A 109 6.87 -12.99 8.24
C ASN A 109 6.59 -14.24 7.40
N PHE A 110 5.40 -14.84 7.59
CA PHE A 110 4.89 -15.88 6.68
C PHE A 110 4.66 -15.36 5.25
N GLY A 111 4.53 -14.02 5.08
CA GLY A 111 4.41 -13.36 3.79
C GLY A 111 5.67 -13.56 2.95
N ALA A 112 6.84 -13.20 3.49
CA ALA A 112 8.12 -13.38 2.80
C ALA A 112 8.38 -14.84 2.40
N PHE A 113 8.06 -15.83 3.24
CA PHE A 113 8.15 -17.25 2.83
C PHE A 113 7.24 -17.59 1.68
N PHE A 114 6.02 -17.08 1.71
CA PHE A 114 5.06 -17.33 0.65
C PHE A 114 5.47 -16.64 -0.64
N GLU A 115 5.92 -15.40 -0.56
CA GLU A 115 6.48 -14.65 -1.68
C GLU A 115 7.64 -15.43 -2.29
N HIS A 116 8.67 -15.77 -1.50
CA HIS A 116 9.79 -16.60 -1.97
C HIS A 116 9.32 -17.92 -2.57
N PHE A 117 8.39 -18.61 -1.91
CA PHE A 117 7.85 -19.87 -2.45
C PHE A 117 7.17 -19.68 -3.80
N MET A 118 6.46 -18.58 -3.99
CA MET A 118 5.72 -18.25 -5.20
C MET A 118 6.62 -17.64 -6.29
N THR A 119 7.81 -17.15 -5.95
CA THR A 119 8.70 -16.44 -6.89
C THR A 119 10.05 -17.12 -7.14
N LYS A 120 10.46 -18.09 -6.33
CA LYS A 120 11.73 -18.82 -6.52
C LYS A 120 11.81 -19.44 -7.91
N GLU A 121 12.97 -19.31 -8.53
CA GLU A 121 13.28 -19.82 -9.87
C GLU A 121 13.70 -21.28 -9.82
N THR A 122 14.36 -21.70 -8.73
CA THR A 122 14.83 -23.07 -8.57
C THR A 122 14.36 -23.69 -7.25
N GLU A 123 14.23 -25.02 -7.22
CA GLU A 123 13.75 -25.74 -6.04
C GLU A 123 14.62 -25.49 -4.79
N ASN A 124 15.92 -25.35 -5.00
CA ASN A 124 16.95 -25.20 -3.97
C ASN A 124 17.34 -23.74 -3.69
N GLU A 125 16.64 -22.77 -4.28
CA GLU A 125 16.89 -21.36 -4.04
C GLU A 125 16.61 -21.02 -2.57
N LYS A 126 17.65 -20.55 -1.88
CA LYS A 126 17.54 -20.07 -0.50
C LYS A 126 16.89 -18.70 -0.50
N MET A 127 16.11 -18.41 0.53
CA MET A 127 15.67 -17.03 0.77
C MET A 127 16.88 -16.14 0.99
N GLU A 128 16.89 -14.99 0.34
CA GLU A 128 17.86 -13.95 0.62
C GLU A 128 17.64 -13.43 2.06
N GLU A 129 18.73 -13.36 2.83
CA GLU A 129 18.70 -12.90 4.22
C GLU A 129 18.68 -11.36 4.31
N ASP A 130 18.88 -10.65 3.19
CA ASP A 130 19.04 -9.20 3.15
C ASP A 130 17.72 -8.41 3.10
N GLY A 131 16.59 -9.09 2.86
CA GLY A 131 15.27 -8.45 2.84
C GLY A 131 15.10 -7.42 1.73
N THR A 132 15.72 -7.64 0.56
CA THR A 132 15.61 -6.74 -0.60
C THR A 132 14.14 -6.45 -0.96
N ILE A 133 13.71 -5.20 -0.74
CA ILE A 133 12.34 -4.76 -1.06
C ILE A 133 12.29 -4.19 -2.47
N ARG A 134 11.52 -4.84 -3.34
CA ARG A 134 11.26 -4.39 -4.72
C ARG A 134 10.09 -3.40 -4.71
N LYS A 135 10.31 -2.21 -5.28
CA LYS A 135 9.28 -1.17 -5.35
C LYS A 135 9.00 -0.74 -6.78
N ALA A 136 7.75 -0.42 -7.04
CA ALA A 136 7.35 0.35 -8.21
C ALA A 136 7.04 1.78 -7.84
N VAL A 137 7.20 2.66 -8.83
CA VAL A 137 6.62 3.99 -8.83
C VAL A 137 5.40 3.97 -9.74
N PHE A 138 4.28 4.43 -9.21
CA PHE A 138 3.00 4.48 -9.86
C PHE A 138 2.59 5.93 -10.09
N MET A 139 1.82 6.15 -11.15
CA MET A 139 1.05 7.36 -11.38
C MET A 139 -0.43 6.97 -11.44
N ALA A 140 -1.23 7.49 -10.50
CA ALA A 140 -2.68 7.36 -10.53
C ALA A 140 -3.32 8.63 -11.09
N GLU A 141 -4.31 8.45 -11.96
CA GLU A 141 -5.27 9.46 -12.35
C GLU A 141 -6.55 9.27 -11.54
N ILE A 142 -6.81 10.21 -10.64
CA ILE A 142 -7.96 10.21 -9.75
C ILE A 142 -8.97 11.21 -10.29
N PRO A 143 -10.08 10.75 -10.89
CA PRO A 143 -11.10 11.64 -11.41
C PRO A 143 -11.78 12.36 -10.26
N MET A 144 -11.95 13.67 -10.39
CA MET A 144 -12.80 14.51 -9.56
C MET A 144 -13.98 14.98 -10.43
N GLU A 145 -14.94 15.70 -9.87
CA GLU A 145 -16.09 16.21 -10.63
C GLU A 145 -15.69 17.00 -11.88
N ASN A 146 -14.70 17.90 -11.75
CA ASN A 146 -14.33 18.87 -12.80
C ASN A 146 -12.85 18.82 -13.22
N LYS A 147 -12.05 17.91 -12.64
CA LYS A 147 -10.61 17.82 -12.89
C LYS A 147 -10.10 16.40 -12.61
N VAL A 148 -8.85 16.14 -12.95
CA VAL A 148 -8.17 14.88 -12.61
C VAL A 148 -6.93 15.19 -11.79
N PHE A 149 -6.82 14.57 -10.61
CA PHE A 149 -5.60 14.61 -9.84
C PHE A 149 -4.67 13.48 -10.25
N LYS A 150 -3.49 13.86 -10.74
CA LYS A 150 -2.30 13.00 -10.87
C LYS A 150 -1.62 12.81 -9.51
N VAL A 151 -1.55 11.57 -9.03
CA VAL A 151 -0.89 11.21 -7.77
C VAL A 151 0.25 10.25 -8.08
N MET A 152 1.49 10.66 -7.80
CA MET A 152 2.66 9.81 -7.88
C MET A 152 2.90 9.16 -6.52
N TYR A 153 3.19 7.86 -6.51
CA TYR A 153 3.51 7.17 -5.26
C TYR A 153 4.35 5.94 -5.50
N SER A 154 5.02 5.47 -4.44
CA SER A 154 5.69 4.18 -4.48
C SER A 154 5.02 3.14 -3.59
N GLY A 155 5.16 1.88 -3.97
CA GLY A 155 4.68 0.74 -3.20
C GLY A 155 5.52 -0.49 -3.48
N GLU A 156 5.55 -1.40 -2.52
CA GLU A 156 6.16 -2.72 -2.68
C GLU A 156 5.42 -3.54 -3.73
N ILE A 157 6.15 -4.43 -4.41
CA ILE A 157 5.59 -5.39 -5.36
C ILE A 157 5.99 -6.80 -4.93
N ASP A 158 4.99 -7.64 -4.71
CA ASP A 158 5.20 -9.01 -4.28
C ASP A 158 5.71 -9.91 -5.44
N ALA A 159 5.15 -9.76 -6.65
CA ALA A 159 5.61 -10.49 -7.84
C ALA A 159 5.26 -9.80 -9.18
N ILE A 160 6.04 -10.09 -10.23
CA ILE A 160 5.84 -9.62 -11.62
C ILE A 160 6.10 -10.76 -12.62
N ASP A 161 5.21 -10.93 -13.61
CA ASP A 161 5.39 -11.94 -14.66
C ASP A 161 6.24 -11.47 -15.86
N GLY A 162 6.45 -12.38 -16.81
CA GLY A 162 7.16 -12.11 -18.07
C GLY A 162 6.52 -11.03 -18.95
N ASN A 163 5.25 -10.71 -18.75
CA ASN A 163 4.49 -9.71 -19.49
C ASN A 163 4.39 -8.37 -18.74
N GLY A 164 4.99 -8.26 -17.56
CA GLY A 164 4.90 -7.07 -16.71
C GLY A 164 3.59 -6.97 -15.91
N HIS A 165 2.80 -8.04 -15.84
CA HIS A 165 1.67 -8.10 -14.92
C HIS A 165 2.18 -8.33 -13.51
N HIS A 166 1.69 -7.52 -12.59
CA HIS A 166 2.03 -7.62 -11.19
C HIS A 166 0.95 -8.40 -10.43
N TYR A 167 1.37 -9.06 -9.35
CA TYR A 167 0.52 -9.88 -8.49
C TYR A 167 0.69 -9.46 -7.03
N GLU A 168 -0.44 -9.38 -6.32
CA GLU A 168 -0.43 -9.27 -4.87
C GLU A 168 -0.45 -10.68 -4.26
N LEU A 169 0.47 -10.97 -3.36
CA LEU A 169 0.58 -12.23 -2.63
C LEU A 169 0.26 -12.00 -1.16
N LYS A 170 -0.68 -12.76 -0.61
CA LYS A 170 -1.04 -12.64 0.81
C LYS A 170 -1.22 -14.01 1.45
N VAL A 171 -0.89 -14.09 2.73
CA VAL A 171 -1.09 -15.31 3.52
C VAL A 171 -2.09 -15.06 4.63
N LEU A 172 -3.11 -15.92 4.71
CA LEU A 172 -4.15 -15.84 5.74
C LEU A 172 -4.16 -17.10 6.60
N LEU A 173 -4.25 -16.92 7.91
CA LEU A 173 -4.51 -18.00 8.85
C LEU A 173 -5.98 -18.42 8.78
N GLY A 174 -6.24 -19.67 8.40
CA GLY A 174 -7.61 -20.19 8.30
C GLY A 174 -8.39 -19.58 7.12
N GLY A 175 -7.69 -19.04 6.14
CA GLY A 175 -8.24 -18.53 4.88
C GLY A 175 -9.11 -17.27 5.04
N MET A 176 -9.98 -17.06 4.06
CA MET A 176 -10.93 -15.94 4.02
C MET A 176 -12.14 -16.19 4.94
N ASN A 177 -11.88 -16.18 6.24
CA ASN A 177 -12.89 -16.35 7.27
C ASN A 177 -13.68 -15.04 7.52
N HIS A 178 -14.58 -15.05 8.51
CA HIS A 178 -15.41 -13.91 8.88
C HIS A 178 -14.61 -12.61 9.09
N TRP A 179 -13.47 -12.70 9.78
CA TRP A 179 -12.58 -11.56 10.03
C TRP A 179 -11.98 -10.99 8.74
N PHE A 180 -11.59 -11.85 7.80
CA PHE A 180 -11.09 -11.40 6.51
C PHE A 180 -12.13 -10.52 5.80
N TRP A 181 -13.37 -11.01 5.68
CA TRP A 181 -14.42 -10.29 4.98
C TRP A 181 -14.74 -8.95 5.63
N MET A 182 -14.85 -8.90 6.96
CA MET A 182 -15.18 -7.66 7.68
C MET A 182 -14.05 -6.62 7.70
N ASN A 183 -12.79 -7.07 7.82
CA ASN A 183 -11.69 -6.17 8.20
C ASN A 183 -10.54 -6.10 7.20
N THR A 184 -10.30 -7.16 6.43
CA THR A 184 -9.08 -7.30 5.61
C THR A 184 -9.37 -7.14 4.12
N SER A 185 -10.54 -7.58 3.66
CA SER A 185 -10.94 -7.62 2.25
C SER A 185 -10.81 -6.26 1.57
N VAL A 186 -11.27 -5.18 2.22
CA VAL A 186 -11.18 -3.80 1.72
C VAL A 186 -9.73 -3.32 1.59
N LYS A 187 -8.87 -3.66 2.56
CA LYS A 187 -7.45 -3.28 2.53
C LYS A 187 -6.75 -3.95 1.35
N PHE A 188 -6.97 -5.25 1.18
CA PHE A 188 -6.36 -6.01 0.09
C PHE A 188 -6.90 -5.58 -1.28
N TYR A 189 -8.18 -5.22 -1.35
CA TYR A 189 -8.76 -4.65 -2.56
C TYR A 189 -8.01 -3.37 -2.97
N TRP A 190 -7.96 -2.38 -2.07
CA TRP A 190 -7.32 -1.10 -2.37
C TRP A 190 -5.82 -1.19 -2.57
N GLN A 191 -5.13 -2.06 -1.82
CA GLN A 191 -3.71 -2.34 -2.04
C GLN A 191 -3.45 -2.86 -3.47
N SER A 192 -4.29 -3.76 -3.95
CA SER A 192 -4.16 -4.32 -5.31
C SER A 192 -4.53 -3.29 -6.38
N VAL A 193 -5.64 -2.56 -6.20
CA VAL A 193 -6.07 -1.49 -7.13
C VAL A 193 -4.98 -0.44 -7.29
N LEU A 194 -4.43 0.06 -6.17
CA LEU A 194 -3.40 1.09 -6.16
C LEU A 194 -2.05 0.57 -6.65
N SER A 195 -1.88 -0.72 -6.82
CA SER A 195 -0.68 -1.22 -7.50
C SER A 195 -0.91 -1.42 -9.00
N GLY A 196 -2.14 -1.19 -9.50
CA GLY A 196 -2.51 -1.50 -10.88
C GLY A 196 -2.71 -2.99 -11.12
N PHE A 197 -2.90 -3.79 -10.07
CA PHE A 197 -2.93 -5.24 -10.14
C PHE A 197 -4.35 -5.72 -10.42
N SER A 198 -4.49 -6.76 -11.22
CA SER A 198 -5.78 -7.41 -11.48
C SER A 198 -6.00 -8.69 -10.67
N THR A 199 -4.95 -9.18 -10.00
CA THR A 199 -4.91 -10.51 -9.39
C THR A 199 -4.31 -10.45 -7.99
N LEU A 200 -5.04 -11.03 -7.03
CA LEU A 200 -4.63 -11.27 -5.66
C LEU A 200 -4.55 -12.78 -5.43
N ILE A 201 -3.41 -13.28 -5.00
CA ILE A 201 -3.20 -14.70 -4.68
C ILE A 201 -3.12 -14.84 -3.16
N ILE A 202 -3.99 -15.67 -2.60
CA ILE A 202 -4.07 -15.90 -1.17
C ILE A 202 -3.64 -17.33 -0.84
N GLY A 203 -2.53 -17.47 -0.11
CA GLY A 203 -2.15 -18.71 0.53
C GLY A 203 -2.93 -18.93 1.83
N ASN A 204 -3.61 -20.06 1.97
CA ASN A 204 -4.22 -20.44 3.25
C ASN A 204 -3.25 -21.32 4.06
N ARG A 205 -2.90 -20.86 5.26
CA ARG A 205 -2.13 -21.63 6.24
C ARG A 205 -3.00 -22.10 7.39
N THR A 206 -2.74 -23.31 7.90
CA THR A 206 -3.30 -23.79 9.17
C THR A 206 -2.30 -23.61 10.32
N GLY A 207 -2.82 -23.49 11.56
CA GLY A 207 -2.01 -23.40 12.78
C GLY A 207 -1.76 -21.99 13.33
N LYS A 208 -1.95 -21.80 14.65
CA LYS A 208 -1.43 -20.64 15.39
C LYS A 208 -0.01 -20.96 15.89
N LYS A 209 0.79 -19.92 16.15
CA LYS A 209 2.22 -19.92 16.57
C LYS A 209 2.62 -20.89 17.71
N LYS A 210 1.70 -21.57 18.41
CA LYS A 210 2.05 -22.35 19.62
C LYS A 210 2.61 -23.74 19.30
N LEU A 211 3.93 -23.81 19.47
CA LEU A 211 4.77 -24.94 19.89
C LEU A 211 3.99 -26.13 20.48
N ILE A 212 3.65 -27.10 19.64
CA ILE A 212 3.66 -28.51 20.04
C ILE A 212 4.71 -29.15 19.13
N ARG A 213 5.81 -29.63 19.71
CA ARG A 213 6.90 -30.29 18.97
C ARG A 213 6.29 -31.40 18.09
N GLY A 214 6.47 -31.28 16.78
CA GLY A 214 6.17 -32.37 15.83
C GLY A 214 4.98 -32.19 14.88
N GLN A 215 4.33 -31.03 14.81
CA GLN A 215 3.37 -30.73 13.73
C GLN A 215 3.98 -29.79 12.68
N ASP A 216 4.18 -30.32 11.48
CA ASP A 216 4.63 -29.56 10.31
C ASP A 216 3.58 -28.51 9.92
N ARG A 217 4.02 -27.26 9.65
CA ARG A 217 3.13 -26.22 9.13
C ARG A 217 3.06 -26.31 7.62
N HIS A 218 1.86 -26.45 7.08
CA HIS A 218 1.63 -26.57 5.64
C HIS A 218 0.66 -25.51 5.13
N PHE A 219 0.91 -25.00 3.92
CA PHE A 219 -0.17 -24.45 3.11
C PHE A 219 -1.13 -25.57 2.77
N HIS A 220 -2.42 -25.37 3.04
CA HIS A 220 -3.41 -26.40 2.75
C HIS A 220 -3.94 -26.29 1.31
N TYR A 221 -4.07 -25.07 0.81
CA TYR A 221 -4.45 -24.79 -0.57
C TYR A 221 -4.19 -23.32 -0.92
N LEU A 222 -3.95 -23.06 -2.21
CA LEU A 222 -3.83 -21.73 -2.79
C LEU A 222 -5.19 -21.29 -3.34
N ILE A 223 -5.58 -20.05 -3.10
CA ILE A 223 -6.78 -19.47 -3.69
C ILE A 223 -6.38 -18.27 -4.54
N ILE A 224 -6.65 -18.35 -5.84
CA ILE A 224 -6.44 -17.24 -6.77
C ILE A 224 -7.72 -16.42 -6.87
N HIS A 225 -7.62 -15.11 -6.63
CA HIS A 225 -8.72 -14.16 -6.75
C HIS A 225 -8.43 -13.14 -7.84
N PHE A 226 -9.31 -13.08 -8.83
CA PHE A 226 -9.40 -11.92 -9.70
C PHE A 226 -10.03 -10.77 -8.93
N LEU A 227 -9.34 -9.63 -8.87
CA LEU A 227 -9.71 -8.48 -8.06
C LEU A 227 -11.12 -7.98 -8.37
N ARG A 228 -11.51 -8.00 -9.65
CA ARG A 228 -12.87 -7.66 -10.15
C ARG A 228 -14.00 -8.45 -9.49
N LEU A 229 -13.71 -9.63 -8.93
CA LEU A 229 -14.70 -10.48 -8.27
C LEU A 229 -14.79 -10.23 -6.77
N LEU A 230 -13.84 -9.50 -6.17
CA LEU A 230 -13.79 -9.31 -4.73
C LEU A 230 -14.99 -8.49 -4.20
N PRO A 231 -15.41 -7.37 -4.82
CA PRO A 231 -16.61 -6.64 -4.39
C PRO A 231 -17.88 -7.49 -4.46
N VAL A 232 -17.99 -8.37 -5.47
CA VAL A 232 -19.13 -9.29 -5.60
C VAL A 232 -19.18 -10.29 -4.44
N LYS A 233 -18.02 -10.86 -4.07
CA LYS A 233 -17.92 -11.80 -2.94
C LYS A 233 -18.22 -11.13 -1.60
N VAL A 234 -17.78 -9.89 -1.40
CA VAL A 234 -18.11 -9.10 -0.19
C VAL A 234 -19.60 -8.82 -0.10
N ALA A 235 -20.24 -8.42 -1.21
CA ALA A 235 -21.69 -8.22 -1.25
C ALA A 235 -22.47 -9.52 -0.95
N GLN A 236 -22.00 -10.67 -1.44
CA GLN A 236 -22.57 -11.98 -1.10
C GLN A 236 -22.42 -12.30 0.39
N PHE A 237 -21.22 -12.08 0.96
CA PHE A 237 -20.97 -12.28 2.38
C PHE A 237 -21.89 -11.40 3.24
N ALA A 238 -21.98 -10.10 2.94
CA ALA A 238 -22.84 -9.18 3.70
C ALA A 238 -24.32 -9.57 3.64
N ARG A 239 -24.81 -10.19 2.55
CA ARG A 239 -26.19 -10.71 2.49
C ARG A 239 -26.46 -11.82 3.51
N THR A 240 -25.45 -12.61 3.85
CA THR A 240 -25.54 -13.65 4.87
C THR A 240 -25.46 -13.05 6.29
N TRP A 241 -24.70 -11.98 6.47
CA TRP A 241 -24.38 -11.37 7.77
C TRP A 241 -24.98 -9.97 7.96
N LYS A 242 -26.13 -9.68 7.34
CA LYS A 242 -26.72 -8.31 7.23
C LYS A 242 -26.90 -7.57 8.56
N LYS A 243 -27.02 -8.28 9.69
CA LYS A 243 -27.19 -7.67 11.01
C LYS A 243 -25.88 -7.17 11.62
N GLU A 244 -24.76 -7.68 11.14
CA GLU A 244 -23.43 -7.49 11.74
C GLU A 244 -22.48 -6.74 10.81
N TYR A 245 -22.79 -6.67 9.52
CA TYR A 245 -21.87 -6.15 8.52
C TYR A 245 -22.57 -5.51 7.33
N GLU A 246 -22.19 -4.26 7.07
CA GLU A 246 -22.47 -3.56 5.82
C GLU A 246 -21.29 -3.74 4.86
N ALA A 247 -21.58 -4.16 3.62
CA ALA A 247 -20.55 -4.34 2.60
C ALA A 247 -19.95 -2.99 2.20
N TRP A 248 -18.63 -2.89 2.20
CA TRP A 248 -17.96 -1.80 1.50
C TRP A 248 -18.20 -1.89 0.00
N THR A 249 -18.22 -0.74 -0.66
CA THR A 249 -18.28 -0.61 -2.10
C THR A 249 -16.97 -0.03 -2.65
N VAL A 250 -16.77 -0.17 -3.97
CA VAL A 250 -15.63 0.48 -4.64
C VAL A 250 -15.77 2.01 -4.57
N GLU A 251 -16.99 2.51 -4.65
CA GLU A 251 -17.30 3.94 -4.62
C GLU A 251 -16.96 4.56 -3.26
N ASP A 252 -17.17 3.83 -2.16
CA ASP A 252 -16.82 4.30 -0.81
C ASP A 252 -15.35 4.74 -0.75
N GLY A 253 -14.43 3.88 -1.16
CA GLY A 253 -13.00 4.22 -1.08
C GLY A 253 -12.53 5.20 -2.17
N GLU A 254 -13.23 5.31 -3.31
CA GLU A 254 -13.00 6.40 -4.26
C GLU A 254 -13.32 7.74 -3.64
N ASN A 255 -14.50 7.84 -3.01
CA ASN A 255 -14.96 9.04 -2.35
C ASN A 255 -13.99 9.43 -1.23
N GLU A 256 -13.51 8.48 -0.42
CA GLU A 256 -12.53 8.80 0.63
C GLU A 256 -11.23 9.39 0.10
N ILE A 257 -10.67 8.83 -0.98
CA ILE A 257 -9.46 9.41 -1.57
C ILE A 257 -9.76 10.79 -2.16
N GLN A 258 -10.87 10.94 -2.89
CA GLN A 258 -11.25 12.21 -3.54
C GLN A 258 -11.51 13.31 -2.51
N GLU A 259 -12.27 13.02 -1.45
CA GLU A 259 -12.55 13.95 -0.36
C GLU A 259 -11.27 14.39 0.35
N PHE A 260 -10.41 13.43 0.68
CA PHE A 260 -9.15 13.75 1.35
C PHE A 260 -8.22 14.60 0.46
N LEU A 261 -8.00 14.23 -0.80
CA LEU A 261 -7.15 15.00 -1.71
C LEU A 261 -7.71 16.39 -2.00
N ARG A 262 -9.04 16.52 -2.11
CA ARG A 262 -9.71 17.81 -2.24
C ARG A 262 -9.42 18.68 -1.03
N LEU A 263 -9.67 18.15 0.18
CA LEU A 263 -9.41 18.83 1.44
C LEU A 263 -7.96 19.31 1.54
N VAL A 264 -6.98 18.45 1.24
CA VAL A 264 -5.56 18.81 1.27
C VAL A 264 -5.26 19.91 0.25
N SER A 265 -5.75 19.80 -1.00
CA SER A 265 -5.51 20.81 -2.03
C SER A 265 -6.11 22.19 -1.74
N GLU A 266 -7.24 22.22 -1.03
CA GLU A 266 -7.93 23.46 -0.64
C GLU A 266 -7.23 24.16 0.53
N ARG A 267 -6.42 23.43 1.31
CA ARG A 267 -5.65 23.98 2.44
C ARG A 267 -4.25 24.41 2.04
N LEU A 268 -3.55 23.65 1.20
CA LEU A 268 -2.19 23.96 0.75
C LEU A 268 -2.21 24.74 -0.58
N THR A 269 -2.37 26.05 -0.47
CA THR A 269 -2.57 26.93 -1.62
C THR A 269 -1.30 27.67 -2.03
N GLN A 270 -0.41 27.94 -1.09
CA GLN A 270 0.84 28.67 -1.30
C GLN A 270 2.03 27.71 -1.29
N ASN A 271 3.07 28.03 -2.06
CA ASN A 271 4.33 27.30 -1.95
C ASN A 271 4.85 27.43 -0.51
N GLU A 272 5.47 26.37 -0.01
CA GLU A 272 5.96 26.22 1.38
C GLU A 272 4.86 26.08 2.44
N ASP A 273 3.59 25.99 2.06
CA ASP A 273 2.54 25.62 3.02
C ASP A 273 2.82 24.23 3.62
N CYS A 274 2.84 24.16 4.95
CA CYS A 274 3.01 22.95 5.73
C CYS A 274 1.84 22.77 6.69
N PHE A 275 1.18 21.62 6.62
CA PHE A 275 0.02 21.30 7.45
C PHE A 275 0.07 19.86 7.94
N LYS A 276 -0.39 19.66 9.16
CA LYS A 276 -0.69 18.36 9.75
C LYS A 276 -2.18 18.10 9.69
N PHE A 277 -2.54 16.94 9.14
CA PHE A 277 -3.89 16.40 9.13
C PHE A 277 -3.93 15.21 10.08
N SER A 278 -4.87 15.20 11.01
CA SER A 278 -5.06 14.09 11.94
C SER A 278 -6.53 13.73 12.11
N LYS A 279 -6.83 12.45 12.27
CA LYS A 279 -8.19 11.95 12.45
C LYS A 279 -8.19 10.62 13.22
N GLU A 280 -9.10 10.46 14.18
CA GLU A 280 -9.40 9.15 14.75
C GLU A 280 -10.52 8.45 13.97
N LEU A 281 -10.63 7.13 14.09
CA LEU A 281 -11.65 6.35 13.38
C LEU A 281 -13.08 6.78 13.73
N ILE A 282 -13.28 7.19 14.98
CA ILE A 282 -14.58 7.59 15.54
C ILE A 282 -14.97 9.02 15.17
N ASP A 283 -14.02 9.81 14.67
CA ASP A 283 -14.26 11.20 14.32
C ASP A 283 -14.87 11.29 12.92
N ASP A 284 -15.81 12.20 12.74
CA ASP A 284 -16.36 12.50 11.42
C ASP A 284 -15.49 13.52 10.66
N GLU A 285 -14.75 14.38 11.37
CA GLU A 285 -13.99 15.48 10.79
C GLU A 285 -12.47 15.29 10.91
N TRP A 286 -11.72 15.97 10.04
CA TRP A 286 -10.27 16.05 10.11
C TRP A 286 -9.85 17.23 10.99
N ASN A 287 -8.96 17.00 11.95
CA ASN A 287 -8.23 18.07 12.61
C ASN A 287 -7.08 18.53 11.72
N ILE A 288 -6.96 19.83 11.49
CA ILE A 288 -6.04 20.44 10.52
C ILE A 288 -5.28 21.56 11.21
N GLU A 289 -3.97 21.41 11.30
CA GLU A 289 -3.08 22.36 11.97
C GLU A 289 -2.00 22.84 10.99
N ARG A 290 -1.79 24.15 10.92
CA ARG A 290 -0.65 24.71 10.17
C ARG A 290 0.63 24.50 10.96
N GLU A 291 1.65 23.94 10.34
CA GLU A 291 2.96 23.73 10.97
C GLU A 291 3.94 24.83 10.53
N ASN A 292 4.70 25.38 11.48
CA ASN A 292 5.76 26.35 11.21
C ASN A 292 7.10 25.63 11.11
N ILE A 293 7.67 25.55 9.90
CA ILE A 293 8.93 24.85 9.61
C ILE A 293 10.12 25.48 10.37
N GLU A 294 10.05 26.78 10.68
CA GLU A 294 11.11 27.52 11.40
C GLU A 294 11.12 27.29 12.93
N ARG A 295 10.03 26.78 13.51
CA ARG A 295 10.00 26.45 14.95
C ARG A 295 10.57 25.05 15.15
N GLU A 296 11.55 24.91 16.03
CA GLU A 296 12.25 23.66 16.39
C GLU A 296 11.33 22.50 16.88
N GLU A 297 10.02 22.72 16.97
CA GLU A 297 9.05 21.81 17.62
C GLU A 297 8.85 20.47 16.90
N THR A 298 9.31 20.31 15.65
CA THR A 298 9.35 18.98 15.01
C THR A 298 10.55 18.83 14.07
N LYS A 299 11.72 18.47 14.63
CA LYS A 299 12.93 18.08 13.86
C LYS A 299 12.60 17.22 12.63
N GLU A 300 11.70 16.26 12.78
CA GLU A 300 11.27 15.36 11.70
C GLU A 300 10.50 16.06 10.56
N THR A 301 9.67 17.07 10.83
CA THR A 301 8.98 17.83 9.77
C THR A 301 9.97 18.67 8.98
N LYS A 302 10.93 19.27 9.68
CA LYS A 302 12.04 20.00 9.07
C LYS A 302 12.91 19.06 8.22
N ASP A 303 13.31 17.91 8.77
CA ASP A 303 14.10 16.91 8.05
C ASP A 303 13.38 16.43 6.78
N PHE A 304 12.06 16.22 6.84
CA PHE A 304 11.24 15.85 5.68
C PHE A 304 11.13 16.98 4.65
N HIS A 305 10.88 18.21 5.09
CA HIS A 305 10.85 19.39 4.22
C HIS A 305 12.19 19.60 3.50
N ASP A 306 13.29 19.58 4.26
CA ASP A 306 14.65 19.78 3.75
C ASP A 306 15.03 18.66 2.76
N LEU A 307 14.62 17.42 3.03
CA LEU A 307 14.81 16.31 2.10
C LEU A 307 14.02 16.50 0.79
N ILE A 308 12.77 16.96 0.85
CA ILE A 308 11.99 17.27 -0.36
C ILE A 308 12.68 18.40 -1.14
N ALA A 309 13.05 19.48 -0.46
CA ALA A 309 13.72 20.62 -1.08
C ALA A 309 15.04 20.22 -1.74
N PHE A 310 15.80 19.29 -1.15
CA PHE A 310 17.02 18.75 -1.75
C PHE A 310 16.76 17.89 -3.00
N CYS A 311 15.67 17.12 -3.02
CA CYS A 311 15.39 16.19 -4.12
C CYS A 311 14.63 16.80 -5.31
N VAL A 312 13.93 17.91 -5.11
CA VAL A 312 12.97 18.47 -6.10
C VAL A 312 13.42 19.84 -6.66
N ASN A 313 14.50 20.41 -6.13
CA ASN A 313 15.18 21.58 -6.70
C ASN A 313 16.34 21.16 -7.62
#